data_AF-A0A6N7M7D6-F1
#
_entry.id   AF-A0A6N7M7D6-F1
#
_cell.length_a   1.000
_cell.length_b   1.000
_cell.length_c   1.000
_cell.angle_alpha   90.00
_cell.angle_beta   90.00
_cell.angle_gamma   90.00
#
_symmetry.space_group_name_H-M   'P 1'
#
loop_
_entity.id
_entity.type
_entity.pdbx_description
1 polymer ?
#
loop_
_entity_poly.entity_id
_entity_poly.type
_entity_poly.pdbx_seq_one_letter_code
_entity_poly.pdbx_strand_id
1 'polypeptide(L)'
;MLVFVVIILLIDIYAFKGIRLINKSISINWIKILIYSTFWIITSLFVIGIILILLNESFDQGARAQRNLFFFVGLFLTFYIPKILFIVFHFTEDIIKGVSFVVNLLFGRRSPLVAQTTRKISRSRFLSRMGLILAALPFSSIIYGMVKGRFNFRIV
;
A
#
# COMPACT_ATOMS: atom_id res chain seq x y z
N MET A 1 1.77 -15.84 -14.09
CA MET A 1 2.84 -15.11 -13.38
C MET A 1 2.99 -13.66 -13.81
N LEU A 2 3.07 -13.34 -15.11
CA LEU A 2 3.22 -11.94 -15.58
C LEU A 2 2.04 -11.02 -15.17
N VAL A 3 0.82 -11.56 -15.14
CA VAL A 3 -0.38 -10.88 -14.59
C VAL A 3 -0.19 -10.43 -13.15
N PHE A 4 0.50 -11.22 -12.32
CA PHE A 4 0.75 -10.89 -10.91
C PHE A 4 1.69 -9.68 -10.77
N VAL A 5 2.74 -9.61 -11.60
CA VAL A 5 3.63 -8.44 -11.65
C VAL A 5 2.87 -7.19 -12.07
N VAL A 6 2.00 -7.29 -13.07
CA VAL A 6 1.15 -6.17 -13.51
C VAL A 6 0.23 -5.71 -12.38
N ILE A 7 -0.44 -6.62 -11.68
CA ILE A 7 -1.32 -6.30 -10.55
C ILE A 7 -0.53 -5.57 -9.44
N ILE A 8 0.66 -6.07 -9.11
CA ILE A 8 1.56 -5.44 -8.13
C ILE A 8 1.91 -4.00 -8.54
N LEU A 9 2.31 -3.80 -9.80
CA LEU A 9 2.65 -2.47 -10.29
C LEU A 9 1.45 -1.53 -10.24
N LEU A 10 0.24 -2.00 -10.56
CA LEU A 10 -0.98 -1.21 -10.44
C LEU A 10 -1.26 -0.80 -8.99
N ILE A 11 -1.12 -1.73 -8.05
CA ILE A 11 -1.23 -1.47 -6.61
C ILE A 11 -0.22 -0.40 -6.20
N ASP A 12 1.04 -0.53 -6.62
CA ASP A 12 2.11 0.40 -6.23
C ASP A 12 1.96 1.78 -6.85
N ILE A 13 1.52 1.87 -8.11
CA ILE A 13 1.21 3.16 -8.75
C ILE A 13 0.09 3.87 -7.99
N TYR A 14 -0.97 3.14 -7.60
CA TYR A 14 -2.08 3.73 -6.87
C TYR A 14 -1.70 4.11 -5.43
N ALA A 15 -0.93 3.27 -4.73
CA ALA A 15 -0.37 3.61 -3.42
C ALA A 15 0.55 4.84 -3.49
N PHE A 16 1.38 4.95 -4.53
CA PHE A 16 2.26 6.10 -4.75
C PHE A 16 1.48 7.40 -4.95
N LYS A 17 0.35 7.35 -5.66
CA LYS A 17 -0.56 8.51 -5.79
C LYS A 17 -1.00 9.00 -4.42
N GLY A 18 -1.39 8.10 -3.52
CA GLY A 18 -1.79 8.43 -2.15
C GLY A 18 -0.65 9.01 -1.32
N ILE A 19 0.52 8.38 -1.35
CA ILE A 19 1.73 8.84 -0.63
C ILE A 19 2.14 10.24 -1.10
N ARG A 20 2.13 10.48 -2.42
CA ARG A 20 2.46 11.79 -3.00
C ARG A 20 1.44 12.86 -2.58
N LEU A 21 0.17 12.52 -2.48
CA LEU A 21 -0.87 13.46 -2.04
C LEU A 21 -0.68 13.89 -0.58
N ILE A 22 -0.42 12.92 0.31
CA ILE A 22 -0.22 13.18 1.75
C ILE A 22 1.04 14.01 1.98
N ASN A 23 2.11 13.72 1.25
CA ASN A 23 3.40 14.39 1.41
C ASN A 23 3.53 15.70 0.65
N LYS A 24 2.48 16.15 -0.06
CA LYS A 24 2.50 17.41 -0.82
C LYS A 24 2.75 18.63 0.07
N SER A 25 2.26 18.61 1.31
CA SER A 25 2.40 19.72 2.28
C SER A 25 3.77 19.80 2.95
N ILE A 26 4.65 18.80 2.78
CA ILE A 26 6.01 18.84 3.33
C ILE A 26 6.79 19.91 2.57
N SER A 27 7.38 20.90 3.26
CA SER A 27 8.16 21.96 2.60
C SER A 27 9.55 21.48 2.15
N ILE A 28 10.13 20.52 2.90
CA ILE A 28 11.50 20.06 2.73
C ILE A 28 11.60 19.04 1.58
N ASN A 29 12.27 19.41 0.49
CA ASN A 29 12.41 18.56 -0.69
C ASN A 29 13.19 17.26 -0.45
N TRP A 30 14.25 17.29 0.37
CA TRP A 30 15.05 16.10 0.67
C TRP A 30 14.25 14.99 1.33
N ILE A 31 13.30 15.34 2.21
CA ILE A 31 12.41 14.36 2.86
C ILE A 31 11.49 13.70 1.83
N LYS A 32 10.95 14.48 0.88
CA LYS A 32 10.13 13.93 -0.21
C LYS A 32 10.92 12.94 -1.07
N ILE A 33 12.15 13.31 -1.45
CA ILE A 33 13.04 12.46 -2.23
C ILE A 33 13.29 11.16 -1.47
N LEU A 34 13.61 11.23 -0.18
CA LEU A 34 13.84 10.04 0.64
C LEU A 34 12.61 9.12 0.68
N ILE A 35 11.42 9.66 0.92
CA ILE A 35 10.18 8.87 0.97
C ILE A 35 9.89 8.20 -0.37
N TYR A 36 9.98 8.96 -1.47
CA TYR A 36 9.66 8.44 -2.80
C TYR A 36 10.69 7.41 -3.26
N SER A 37 11.99 7.68 -3.05
CA SER A 37 13.06 6.73 -3.36
C SER A 37 12.91 5.44 -2.56
N THR A 38 12.64 5.53 -1.25
CA THR A 38 12.44 4.34 -0.41
C THR A 38 11.27 3.49 -0.91
N PHE A 39 10.15 4.13 -1.27
CA PHE A 39 8.98 3.44 -1.80
C PHE A 39 9.28 2.66 -3.10
N TRP A 40 9.96 3.31 -4.06
CA TRP A 40 10.30 2.69 -5.34
C TRP A 40 11.41 1.63 -5.23
N ILE A 41 12.38 1.82 -4.33
CA ILE A 41 13.42 0.82 -4.04
C ILE A 41 12.79 -0.47 -3.51
N ILE A 42 11.88 -0.37 -2.53
CA ILE A 42 11.16 -1.53 -1.99
C ILE A 42 10.37 -2.24 -3.09
N THR A 43 9.65 -1.48 -3.92
CA THR A 43 8.87 -2.02 -5.04
C THR A 43 9.76 -2.75 -6.05
N SER A 44 10.88 -2.14 -6.45
CA SER A 44 11.85 -2.74 -7.36
C SER A 44 12.42 -4.05 -6.81
N LEU A 45 12.77 -4.08 -5.51
CA LEU A 45 13.28 -5.28 -4.85
C LEU A 45 12.29 -6.45 -4.92
N PHE A 46 11.00 -6.19 -4.74
CA PHE A 46 9.97 -7.21 -4.87
C PHE A 46 9.79 -7.70 -6.30
N VAL A 47 9.80 -6.79 -7.29
CA VAL A 47 9.70 -7.16 -8.71
C VAL A 47 10.90 -8.02 -9.12
N ILE A 48 12.11 -7.64 -8.73
CA ILE A 48 13.33 -8.42 -8.97
C ILE A 48 13.22 -9.79 -8.29
N GLY A 49 12.78 -9.83 -7.03
CA GLY A 49 12.60 -11.09 -6.29
C GLY A 49 11.62 -12.05 -6.98
N ILE A 50 10.50 -11.53 -7.51
CA ILE A 50 9.55 -12.33 -8.30
C ILE A 50 10.23 -12.85 -9.57
N ILE A 51 10.95 -12.00 -10.31
CA ILE A 51 11.65 -12.43 -11.53
C ILE A 51 12.69 -13.52 -11.21
N LEU A 52 13.46 -13.39 -10.13
CA LEU A 52 14.43 -14.40 -9.72
C LEU A 52 13.77 -15.74 -9.36
N ILE A 53 12.60 -15.71 -8.72
CA ILE A 53 11.82 -16.92 -8.42
C ILE A 53 11.35 -17.57 -9.73
N LEU A 54 10.89 -16.77 -10.70
CA LEU A 54 10.44 -17.28 -12.01
C LEU A 54 11.57 -17.93 -12.82
N LEU A 55 12.77 -17.37 -12.76
CA LEU A 55 13.93 -17.92 -13.47
C LEU A 55 14.47 -19.20 -12.83
N ASN A 56 14.19 -19.42 -11.54
CA ASN A 56 14.63 -20.59 -10.77
C ASN A 56 13.57 -21.72 -10.70
N GLU A 57 12.60 -21.77 -11.62
CA GLU A 57 11.61 -22.86 -11.72
C GLU A 57 12.21 -24.20 -12.21
N SER A 58 13.31 -24.64 -11.58
CA SER A 58 13.80 -26.01 -11.67
C SER A 58 12.93 -26.87 -10.76
N PHE A 59 12.30 -27.91 -11.32
CA PHE A 59 11.30 -28.79 -10.70
C PHE A 59 11.78 -29.61 -9.48
N ASP A 60 13.04 -29.49 -9.07
CA ASP A 60 13.65 -30.25 -7.97
C ASP A 60 13.97 -29.34 -6.76
N GLN A 61 12.92 -28.71 -6.23
CA GLN A 61 13.07 -27.73 -5.16
C GLN A 61 13.22 -28.43 -3.80
N GLY A 62 14.46 -28.75 -3.43
CA GLY A 62 14.79 -29.22 -2.08
C GLY A 62 14.41 -28.20 -0.98
N ALA A 63 14.50 -28.62 0.29
CA ALA A 63 14.02 -27.85 1.46
C ALA A 63 14.53 -26.39 1.54
N ARG A 64 15.69 -26.07 0.95
CA ARG A 64 16.25 -24.71 0.91
C ARG A 64 15.47 -23.78 -0.02
N ALA A 65 15.06 -24.24 -1.20
CA ALA A 65 14.27 -23.44 -2.13
C ALA A 65 12.89 -23.13 -1.54
N GLN A 66 12.26 -24.13 -0.93
CA GLN A 66 10.98 -23.97 -0.25
C GLN A 66 11.06 -22.97 0.92
N ARG A 67 12.12 -23.02 1.73
CA ARG A 67 12.37 -22.04 2.81
C ARG A 67 12.51 -20.61 2.28
N ASN A 68 13.22 -20.43 1.17
CA ASN A 68 13.41 -19.11 0.57
C ASN A 68 12.09 -18.55 0.00
N LEU A 69 11.28 -19.41 -0.62
CA LEU A 69 9.95 -19.03 -1.09
C LEU A 69 9.04 -18.59 0.06
N PHE A 70 8.94 -19.37 1.14
CA PHE A 70 8.12 -18.98 2.29
C PHE A 70 8.59 -17.69 2.95
N PHE A 71 9.91 -17.47 3.03
CA PHE A 71 10.46 -16.21 3.51
C PHE A 71 10.05 -15.04 2.61
N PHE A 72 10.17 -15.21 1.28
CA PHE A 72 9.76 -14.20 0.31
C PHE A 72 8.26 -13.89 0.40
N VAL A 73 7.41 -14.92 0.51
CA VAL A 73 5.96 -14.76 0.68
C VAL A 73 5.63 -14.01 1.97
N GLY A 74 6.30 -14.33 3.09
CA GLY A 74 6.10 -13.60 4.35
C GLY A 74 6.50 -12.14 4.24
N LEU A 75 7.64 -11.85 3.59
CA LEU A 75 8.12 -10.49 3.37
C LEU A 75 7.17 -9.73 2.42
N PHE A 76 6.66 -10.40 1.38
CA PHE A 76 5.64 -9.85 0.49
C PHE A 76 4.37 -9.48 1.24
N LEU A 77 3.80 -10.39 2.04
CA LEU A 77 2.60 -10.12 2.83
C LEU A 77 2.81 -8.97 3.81
N THR A 78 3.97 -8.91 4.46
CA THR A 78 4.34 -7.85 5.39
C THR A 78 4.20 -6.48 4.74
N PHE A 79 4.70 -6.27 3.52
CA PHE A 79 4.67 -4.96 2.88
C PHE A 79 3.39 -4.70 2.06
N TYR A 80 2.80 -5.72 1.43
CA TYR A 80 1.66 -5.52 0.54
C TYR A 80 0.31 -5.48 1.24
N ILE A 81 0.09 -6.22 2.34
CA ILE A 81 -1.17 -6.13 3.10
C ILE A 81 -1.42 -4.69 3.58
N PRO A 82 -0.45 -4.01 4.23
CA PRO A 82 -0.61 -2.63 4.65
C PRO A 82 -0.81 -1.67 3.48
N LYS A 83 -0.13 -1.87 2.35
CA LYS A 83 -0.34 -1.08 1.12
C LYS A 83 -1.77 -1.21 0.64
N ILE A 84 -2.33 -2.42 0.56
CA ILE A 84 -3.72 -2.64 0.12
C ILE A 84 -4.71 -1.95 1.07
N LEU A 85 -4.51 -2.06 2.38
CA LEU A 85 -5.36 -1.36 3.35
C LEU A 85 -5.29 0.15 3.17
N PHE A 86 -4.09 0.70 3.02
CA PHE A 86 -3.89 2.12 2.73
C PHE A 86 -4.64 2.57 1.47
N ILE A 87 -4.58 1.77 0.40
CA ILE A 87 -5.29 2.02 -0.86
C ILE A 87 -6.80 2.09 -0.64
N VAL A 88 -7.39 1.18 0.14
CA VAL A 88 -8.84 1.19 0.41
C VAL A 88 -9.29 2.49 1.08
N PHE A 89 -8.54 2.97 2.08
CA PHE A 89 -8.84 4.25 2.72
C PHE A 89 -8.64 5.44 1.78
N HIS A 90 -7.56 5.42 0.99
CA HIS A 90 -7.29 6.48 0.02
C HIS A 90 -8.36 6.55 -1.08
N PHE A 91 -8.82 5.38 -1.55
CA PHE A 91 -9.87 5.26 -2.56
C PHE A 91 -11.20 5.86 -2.09
N THR A 92 -11.51 5.74 -0.81
CA THR A 92 -12.70 6.39 -0.22
C THR A 92 -12.66 7.90 -0.38
N GLU A 93 -11.49 8.54 -0.22
CA GLU A 93 -11.38 9.99 -0.47
C GLU A 93 -11.58 10.34 -1.94
N ASP A 94 -11.03 9.53 -2.84
CA ASP A 94 -11.13 9.75 -4.28
C ASP A 94 -12.59 9.62 -4.75
N ILE A 95 -13.35 8.66 -4.22
CA ILE A 95 -14.80 8.54 -4.46
C ILE A 95 -15.53 9.81 -4.04
N ILE A 96 -15.28 10.31 -2.82
CA ILE A 96 -15.97 11.51 -2.31
C ILE A 96 -15.69 12.72 -3.20
N LYS A 97 -14.43 12.91 -3.62
CA LYS A 97 -14.03 13.99 -4.54
C LYS A 97 -14.66 13.81 -5.92
N GLY A 98 -14.70 12.58 -6.44
CA GLY A 98 -15.31 12.24 -7.72
C GLY A 98 -16.82 12.54 -7.75
N VAL A 99 -17.56 12.11 -6.73
CA VAL A 99 -18.99 12.42 -6.59
C VAL A 99 -19.21 13.93 -6.50
N SER A 100 -18.42 14.64 -5.70
CA SER A 100 -18.50 16.10 -5.60
C SER A 100 -18.23 16.80 -6.94
N PHE A 101 -17.32 16.27 -7.74
CA PHE A 101 -17.01 16.79 -9.07
C PHE A 101 -18.18 16.58 -10.04
N VAL A 102 -18.76 15.38 -10.08
CA VAL A 102 -19.90 15.05 -10.94
C VAL A 102 -21.13 15.89 -10.58
N VAL A 103 -21.44 16.04 -9.28
CA VAL A 103 -22.56 16.88 -8.82
C VAL A 103 -22.35 18.35 -9.23
N ASN A 104 -21.14 18.89 -9.09
CA ASN A 104 -20.84 20.26 -9.54
C ASN A 104 -20.96 20.44 -11.04
N LEU A 105 -20.60 19.42 -11.82
CA LEU A 105 -20.67 19.43 -13.28
C LEU A 105 -22.14 19.41 -13.76
N LEU A 106 -22.99 18.63 -13.09
CA LEU A 106 -24.41 18.46 -13.47
C LEU A 106 -25.34 19.56 -12.93
N PHE A 107 -25.11 20.03 -11.69
CA PHE A 107 -26.02 20.95 -11.01
C PHE A 107 -25.49 22.39 -10.90
N GLY A 108 -24.30 22.67 -11.43
CA GLY A 108 -23.67 23.98 -11.42
C GLY A 108 -23.21 24.45 -10.03
N ARG A 109 -22.38 25.50 -9.99
CA ARG A 109 -21.72 26.05 -8.77
C ARG A 109 -22.69 26.58 -7.67
N ARG A 110 -24.00 26.40 -7.80
CA ARG A 110 -25.02 26.99 -6.92
C ARG A 110 -25.55 26.07 -5.84
N SER A 111 -25.11 24.80 -5.76
CA SER A 111 -25.60 23.89 -4.72
C SER A 111 -24.88 24.10 -3.37
N PRO A 112 -25.56 24.62 -2.32
CA PRO A 112 -24.94 24.87 -1.01
C PRO A 112 -24.46 23.59 -0.32
N LEU A 113 -24.98 22.43 -0.74
CA LEU A 113 -24.53 21.11 -0.27
C LEU A 113 -23.05 20.83 -0.61
N VAL A 114 -22.52 21.36 -1.73
CA VAL A 114 -21.16 21.07 -2.21
C VAL A 114 -20.12 22.12 -1.77
N ALA A 115 -20.53 23.38 -1.58
CA ALA A 115 -19.64 24.40 -0.99
C ALA A 115 -19.18 24.01 0.42
N GLN A 116 -20.02 23.28 1.17
CA GLN A 116 -19.67 22.77 2.49
C GLN A 116 -18.73 21.55 2.46
N THR A 117 -18.80 20.68 1.44
CA THR A 117 -17.90 19.51 1.33
C THR A 117 -16.45 19.92 1.04
N THR A 118 -16.25 21.02 0.30
CA THR A 118 -14.91 21.57 0.03
C THR A 118 -14.26 22.18 1.28
N ARG A 119 -15.04 22.70 2.24
CA ARG A 119 -14.52 23.09 3.58
C ARG A 119 -14.37 21.90 4.54
N LYS A 120 -15.04 20.76 4.28
CA LYS A 120 -15.01 19.56 5.15
C LYS A 120 -13.81 18.61 4.92
N ILE A 121 -12.78 19.06 4.20
CA ILE A 121 -11.50 18.35 3.94
C ILE A 121 -10.86 17.77 5.22
N SER A 122 -11.19 18.31 6.40
CA SER A 122 -10.73 17.79 7.69
C SER A 122 -11.11 16.31 7.91
N ARG A 123 -12.35 15.90 7.58
CA ARG A 123 -12.82 14.52 7.82
C ARG A 123 -12.14 13.49 6.92
N SER A 124 -11.91 13.80 5.64
CA SER A 124 -11.18 12.91 4.73
C SER A 124 -9.73 12.74 5.17
N ARG A 125 -9.02 13.83 5.51
CA ARG A 125 -7.63 13.73 5.99
C ARG A 125 -7.53 12.92 7.29
N PHE A 126 -8.52 13.03 8.17
CA PHE A 126 -8.62 12.19 9.35
C PHE A 126 -8.74 10.72 8.97
N LEU A 127 -9.60 10.37 8.01
CA LEU A 127 -9.80 9.00 7.54
C LEU A 127 -8.54 8.40 6.88
N SER A 128 -7.83 9.16 6.03
CA SER A 128 -6.54 8.70 5.46
C SER A 128 -5.45 8.51 6.52
N ARG A 129 -5.38 9.39 7.53
CA ARG A 129 -4.45 9.24 8.66
C ARG A 129 -4.79 8.04 9.52
N MET A 130 -6.07 7.79 9.79
CA MET A 130 -6.53 6.58 10.46
C MET A 130 -6.20 5.33 9.64
N GLY A 131 -6.36 5.39 8.32
CA GLY A 131 -6.00 4.30 7.42
C GLY A 131 -4.52 3.91 7.53
N LEU A 132 -3.62 4.88 7.68
CA LEU A 132 -2.20 4.62 7.93
C LEU A 132 -1.96 3.93 9.29
N ILE A 133 -2.63 4.39 10.35
CA ILE A 133 -2.53 3.77 11.69
C ILE A 133 -3.05 2.33 11.65
N LEU A 134 -4.20 2.11 11.01
CA LEU A 134 -4.80 0.79 10.85
C LEU A 134 -3.94 -0.13 9.98
N ALA A 135 -3.27 0.39 8.96
CA ALA A 135 -2.32 -0.39 8.15
C ALA A 135 -1.05 -0.77 8.92
N ALA A 136 -0.65 0.02 9.92
CA ALA A 136 0.50 -0.28 10.77
C ALA A 136 0.27 -1.48 11.70
N LEU A 137 -1.00 -1.78 12.05
CA LEU A 137 -1.37 -2.93 12.88
C LEU A 137 -1.01 -4.28 12.22
N PRO A 138 -1.50 -4.63 11.02
CA PRO A 138 -1.13 -5.87 10.36
C PRO A 138 0.35 -5.88 9.96
N PHE A 139 0.95 -4.74 9.60
CA PHE A 139 2.40 -4.66 9.35
C PHE A 139 3.18 -5.18 10.57
N SER A 140 2.89 -4.63 11.74
CA SER A 140 3.57 -4.98 12.99
C SER A 140 3.24 -6.41 13.43
N SER A 141 2.00 -6.85 13.25
CA SER A 141 1.53 -8.20 13.58
C SER A 141 2.24 -9.28 12.74
N ILE A 142 2.37 -9.06 11.43
CA ILE A 142 3.04 -10.02 10.53
C ILE A 142 4.53 -10.10 10.85
N ILE A 143 5.20 -8.95 11.08
CA ILE A 143 6.61 -8.93 11.50
C ILE A 143 6.80 -9.72 12.79
N TYR A 144 5.94 -9.50 13.79
CA TYR A 144 6.01 -10.22 15.05
C TYR A 144 5.82 -11.74 14.86
N GLY A 145 4.84 -12.14 14.06
CA GLY A 145 4.61 -13.54 13.70
C GLY A 145 5.81 -14.19 13.00
N MET A 146 6.43 -13.47 12.06
CA MET A 146 7.60 -13.95 11.31
C MET A 146 8.87 -14.05 12.17
N VAL A 147 9.13 -13.08 13.05
CA VAL A 147 10.37 -13.04 13.83
C VAL A 147 10.28 -13.92 15.07
N LYS A 148 9.18 -13.82 15.83
CA LYS A 148 9.04 -14.47 17.13
C LYS A 148 8.02 -15.62 17.12
N GLY A 149 6.91 -15.47 16.39
CA GLY A 149 5.84 -16.48 16.34
C GLY A 149 6.27 -17.81 15.73
N ARG A 150 7.11 -17.79 14.69
CA ARG A 150 7.56 -18.99 13.95
C ARG A 150 8.29 -20.07 14.75
N PHE A 151 8.74 -19.78 15.98
CA PHE A 151 9.49 -20.72 16.83
C PHE A 151 8.76 -21.05 18.13
N ASN A 152 7.62 -20.42 18.40
CA ASN A 152 6.88 -20.59 19.65
C ASN A 152 5.87 -21.74 19.53
N PHE A 153 6.36 -22.93 19.13
CA PHE A 153 5.54 -24.13 19.10
C PHE A 153 5.39 -24.65 20.53
N ARG A 154 4.17 -24.62 21.07
CA ARG A 154 3.83 -25.36 22.29
C ARG A 154 3.39 -26.75 21.87
N ILE A 155 4.22 -27.73 22.20
CA ILE A 155 3.81 -29.13 22.20
C ILE A 155 3.10 -29.31 23.55
N VAL A 156 1.77 -29.42 23.51
CA VAL A 156 0.95 -29.80 24.67
C VAL A 156 0.75 -31.31 24.59
#